data_AF-A0A3P3Y6C1-F1
#
_entry.id   AF-A0A3P3Y6C1-F1
#
_cell.length_a   1.000
_cell.length_b   1.000
_cell.length_c   1.000
_cell.angle_alpha   90.00
_cell.angle_beta   90.00
_cell.angle_gamma   90.00
#
_symmetry.space_group_name_H-M   'P 1'
#
loop_
_entity.id
_entity.type
_entity.pdbx_description
1 polymer ?
#
loop_
_entity_poly.entity_id
_entity_poly.type
_entity_poly.pdbx_seq_one_letter_code
_entity_poly.pdbx_strand_id
1 'polypeptide(L)'
;MADVTARLVSALVTRLSPEGADETTRRERALLAVRLLCSRIRPRVSLDPVHVRHLIASLLARNRISTIAFDELFEKLMRMRVIEHKASVLYLMRVAKKMQDREASERAREEAIARAALAGSRILRQFASQLPRERCSKQELFAELLSLFDPELFTNEAADTAARMLWAHILPGVRAPSPSSTNPQRPSSPQSPVDADGIPSADL
;
A
#
# COMPACT_ATOMS: atom_id res chain seq x y z
N MET A 1 34.00 8.75 18.83
CA MET A 1 32.69 8.92 18.14
C MET A 1 31.91 7.61 17.96
N ALA A 2 32.49 6.54 17.40
CA ALA A 2 31.79 5.26 17.18
C ALA A 2 31.14 4.66 18.45
N ASP A 3 31.81 4.82 19.60
CA ASP A 3 31.33 4.34 20.90
C ASP A 3 30.09 5.09 21.44
N VAL A 4 29.94 6.39 21.12
CA VAL A 4 28.74 7.15 21.53
C VAL A 4 27.55 6.77 20.66
N THR A 5 27.74 6.64 19.34
CA THR A 5 26.68 6.22 18.42
C THR A 5 26.18 4.82 18.75
N ALA A 6 27.08 3.86 19.02
CA ALA A 6 26.70 2.51 19.41
C ALA A 6 25.88 2.47 20.71
N ARG A 7 26.27 3.26 21.72
CA ARG A 7 25.52 3.40 22.97
C ARG A 7 24.13 4.01 22.77
N LEU A 8 24.02 5.04 21.95
CA LEU A 8 22.73 5.66 21.62
C LEU A 8 21.81 4.71 20.83
N VAL A 9 22.37 3.94 19.88
CA VAL A 9 21.62 2.91 19.14
C VAL A 9 21.15 1.79 20.07
N SER A 10 22.00 1.33 20.98
CA SER A 10 21.63 0.32 21.99
C SER A 10 20.50 0.82 22.91
N ALA A 11 20.59 2.06 23.38
CA ALA A 11 19.53 2.68 24.18
C ALA A 11 18.21 2.81 23.39
N LEU A 12 18.29 3.19 22.11
CA LEU A 12 17.13 3.28 21.23
C LEU A 12 16.48 1.92 21.01
N VAL A 13 17.27 0.89 20.71
CA VAL A 13 16.77 -0.49 20.52
C VAL A 13 16.14 -1.03 21.79
N THR A 14 16.72 -0.73 22.95
CA THR A 14 16.13 -1.12 24.24
C THR A 14 14.76 -0.50 24.45
N ARG A 15 14.60 0.80 24.13
CA ARG A 15 13.29 1.49 24.25
C ARG A 15 12.25 1.05 23.23
N LEU A 16 12.68 0.67 22.02
CA LEU A 16 11.79 0.27 20.93
C LEU A 16 11.49 -1.24 20.91
N SER A 17 12.20 -2.04 21.71
CA SER A 17 11.96 -3.47 21.77
C SER A 17 10.68 -3.77 22.54
N PRO A 18 9.87 -4.76 22.10
CA PRO A 18 8.68 -5.16 22.80
C PRO A 18 9.04 -5.69 24.20
N GLU A 19 8.11 -5.50 25.14
CA GLU A 19 8.26 -6.05 26.50
C GLU A 19 8.49 -7.57 26.41
N GLY A 20 9.54 -8.05 27.09
CA GLY A 20 9.93 -9.47 27.08
C GLY A 20 10.93 -9.88 25.99
N ALA A 21 11.39 -8.97 25.11
CA ALA A 21 12.49 -9.28 24.20
C ALA A 21 13.76 -9.67 24.99
N ASP A 22 14.36 -10.81 24.65
CA ASP A 22 15.60 -11.28 25.25
C ASP A 22 16.80 -10.39 24.88
N GLU A 23 17.85 -10.44 25.69
CA GLU A 23 19.01 -9.56 25.53
C GLU A 23 19.80 -9.88 24.26
N THR A 24 19.78 -11.14 23.82
CA THR A 24 20.33 -11.62 22.55
C THR A 24 19.66 -10.96 21.35
N THR A 25 18.32 -10.95 21.28
CA THR A 25 17.58 -10.30 20.19
C THR A 25 17.83 -8.79 20.18
N ARG A 26 17.88 -8.14 21.35
CA ARG A 26 18.19 -6.70 21.43
C ARG A 26 19.59 -6.40 20.90
N ARG A 27 20.58 -7.23 21.25
CA ARG A 27 21.96 -7.07 20.78
C ARG A 27 22.08 -7.26 19.28
N GLU A 28 21.42 -8.27 18.72
CA GLU A 28 21.38 -8.49 17.26
C GLU A 28 20.73 -7.32 16.51
N ARG A 29 19.59 -6.81 17.01
CA ARG A 29 18.93 -5.63 16.45
C ARG A 29 19.81 -4.38 16.52
N ALA A 30 20.52 -4.17 17.62
CA ALA A 30 21.46 -3.06 17.75
C ALA A 30 22.63 -3.18 16.76
N LEU A 31 23.20 -4.37 16.58
CA LEU A 31 24.26 -4.62 15.59
C LEU A 31 23.76 -4.37 14.17
N LEU A 32 22.56 -4.81 13.83
CA LEU A 32 21.95 -4.55 12.53
C LEU A 32 21.74 -3.05 12.30
N ALA A 33 21.21 -2.33 13.28
CA ALA A 33 21.00 -0.89 13.21
C ALA A 33 22.31 -0.13 12.99
N VAL A 34 23.38 -0.50 13.70
CA VAL A 34 24.72 0.08 13.49
C VAL A 34 25.23 -0.22 12.08
N ARG A 35 25.12 -1.47 11.58
CA ARG A 35 25.50 -1.83 10.21
C ARG A 35 24.75 -1.03 9.15
N LEU A 36 23.45 -0.80 9.35
CA LEU A 36 22.62 0.01 8.46
C LEU A 36 23.04 1.48 8.46
N LEU A 37 23.40 2.03 9.61
CA LEU A 37 23.92 3.40 9.71
C LEU A 37 25.29 3.52 9.04
N CYS A 38 26.20 2.59 9.29
CA CYS A 38 27.55 2.59 8.72
C CYS A 38 27.58 2.35 7.21
N SER A 39 26.64 1.57 6.66
CA SER A 39 26.55 1.32 5.21
C SER A 39 25.98 2.50 4.41
N ARG A 40 25.31 3.46 5.08
CA ARG A 40 24.74 4.65 4.44
C ARG A 40 25.62 5.87 4.68
N ILE A 41 26.77 5.89 4.01
CA ILE A 41 27.82 6.92 4.17
C ILE A 41 27.39 8.29 3.60
N ARG A 42 26.39 8.37 2.73
CA ARG A 42 25.89 9.65 2.18
C ARG A 42 24.36 9.75 2.18
N PRO A 43 23.79 10.93 2.51
CA PRO A 43 22.38 11.21 2.31
C PRO A 43 22.02 11.06 0.83
N ARG A 44 21.01 10.25 0.52
CA ARG A 44 20.44 10.15 -0.86
C ARG A 44 19.49 11.30 -1.20
N VAL A 45 19.21 12.16 -0.22
CA VAL A 45 18.25 13.26 -0.30
C VAL A 45 18.96 14.50 0.22
N SER A 46 18.72 15.64 -0.43
CA SER A 46 19.19 16.92 0.07
C SER A 46 18.59 17.17 1.45
N LEU A 47 19.44 17.43 2.45
CA LEU A 47 19.02 17.83 3.80
C LEU A 47 19.06 19.35 3.96
N ASP A 48 18.80 20.06 2.87
CA ASP A 48 18.58 21.50 2.91
C ASP A 48 17.25 21.84 3.62
N PRO A 49 17.21 22.85 4.52
CA PRO A 49 15.99 23.22 5.23
C PRO A 49 14.81 23.56 4.32
N VAL A 50 15.03 24.20 3.17
CA VAL A 50 13.96 24.55 2.22
C VAL A 50 13.40 23.28 1.60
N HIS A 51 14.27 22.35 1.20
CA HIS A 51 13.84 21.06 0.67
C HIS A 51 12.99 20.28 1.70
N VAL A 52 13.47 20.19 2.94
CA VAL A 52 12.75 19.46 4.01
C VAL A 52 11.42 20.13 4.34
N ARG A 53 11.36 21.48 4.37
CA ARG A 53 10.10 22.23 4.53
C ARG A 53 9.10 21.84 3.45
N HIS A 54 9.52 21.83 2.18
CA HIS A 54 8.64 21.49 1.06
C HIS A 54 8.15 20.04 1.14
N LEU A 55 9.00 19.10 1.55
CA LEU A 55 8.61 17.70 1.77
C LEU A 55 7.56 17.52 2.86
N ILE A 56 7.62 18.32 3.93
CA ILE A 56 6.65 18.29 5.03
C ILE A 56 5.37 19.00 4.62
N ALA A 57 5.45 20.19 4.01
CA ALA A 57 4.28 20.91 3.50
C ALA A 57 3.48 20.04 2.51
N SER A 58 4.17 19.34 1.61
CA SER A 58 3.55 18.37 0.69
C SER A 58 2.85 17.23 1.42
N LEU A 59 3.42 16.74 2.53
CA LEU A 59 2.80 15.70 3.35
C LEU A 59 1.54 16.22 4.06
N LEU A 60 1.59 17.43 4.63
CA LEU A 60 0.45 18.06 5.30
C LEU A 60 -0.70 18.32 4.32
N ALA A 61 -0.39 18.84 3.13
CA ALA A 61 -1.38 19.09 2.08
C ALA A 61 -2.10 17.80 1.64
N ARG A 62 -1.39 16.69 1.48
CA ARG A 62 -2.00 15.38 1.17
C ARG A 62 -2.97 14.90 2.25
N ASN A 63 -2.72 15.27 3.50
CA ASN A 63 -3.57 14.93 4.64
C ASN A 63 -4.63 16.02 4.93
N ARG A 64 -4.78 17.03 4.04
CA ARG A 64 -5.69 18.17 4.21
C ARG A 64 -5.45 18.96 5.51
N ILE A 65 -4.21 18.99 5.98
CA ILE A 65 -3.79 19.73 7.18
C ILE A 65 -3.21 21.08 6.74
N SER A 66 -3.64 22.16 7.41
CA SER A 66 -3.10 23.50 7.18
C SER A 66 -1.59 23.57 7.46
N THR A 67 -0.84 24.22 6.58
CA THR A 67 0.62 24.41 6.74
C THR A 67 0.98 25.62 7.58
N ILE A 68 0.03 26.51 7.89
CA ILE A 68 0.29 27.82 8.53
C ILE A 68 1.04 27.64 9.86
N ALA A 69 0.50 26.82 10.76
CA ALA A 69 1.13 26.56 12.06
C ALA A 69 2.50 25.86 11.92
N PHE A 70 2.64 25.00 10.90
CA PHE A 70 3.93 24.34 10.62
C PHE A 70 4.98 25.36 10.15
N ASP A 71 4.61 26.27 9.26
CA ASP A 71 5.51 27.29 8.73
C ASP A 71 6.02 28.22 9.85
N GLU A 72 5.15 28.64 10.77
CA GLU A 72 5.56 29.45 11.93
C GLU A 72 6.54 28.70 12.86
N LEU A 73 6.24 27.44 13.18
CA LEU A 73 7.12 26.60 14.00
C LEU A 73 8.45 26.32 13.30
N PHE A 74 8.44 26.14 11.98
CA PHE A 74 9.63 25.95 11.18
C PHE A 74 10.55 27.17 11.25
N GLU A 75 10.01 28.38 11.03
CA GLU A 75 10.77 29.62 11.12
C GLU A 75 11.36 29.82 12.53
N LYS A 76 10.57 29.55 13.57
CA LYS A 76 11.04 29.61 14.96
C LYS A 76 12.19 28.62 15.19
N LEU A 77 12.06 27.38 14.71
CA LEU A 77 13.10 26.36 14.83
C LEU A 77 14.38 26.78 14.10
N MET A 78 14.30 27.33 12.89
CA MET A 78 15.49 27.77 12.15
C MET A 78 16.29 28.86 12.87
N ARG A 79 15.62 29.74 13.62
CA ARG A 79 16.26 30.81 14.41
C ARG A 79 16.96 30.30 15.68
N MET A 80 16.59 29.13 16.19
CA MET A 80 17.20 28.58 17.40
C MET A 80 18.64 28.10 17.13
N ARG A 81 19.58 28.41 18.02
CA ARG A 81 21.00 27.99 17.89
C ARG A 81 21.33 26.66 18.57
N VAL A 82 20.38 26.06 19.29
CA VAL A 82 20.60 24.86 20.11
C VAL A 82 20.77 23.59 19.30
N ILE A 83 20.14 23.51 18.12
CA ILE A 83 20.14 22.31 17.27
C ILE A 83 20.91 22.63 15.99
N GLU A 84 22.00 21.91 15.75
CA GLU A 84 22.83 22.08 14.56
C GLU A 84 22.17 21.44 13.33
N HIS A 85 21.79 20.17 13.42
CA HIS A 85 21.22 19.41 12.30
C HIS A 85 19.69 19.43 12.24
N LYS A 86 19.08 20.63 12.23
CA LYS A 86 17.61 20.81 12.26
C LYS A 86 16.88 20.09 11.13
N ALA A 87 17.40 20.23 9.91
CA ALA A 87 16.81 19.61 8.72
C ALA A 87 16.82 18.07 8.81
N SER A 88 17.88 17.48 9.36
CA SER A 88 17.97 16.04 9.60
C SER A 88 16.92 15.55 10.59
N VAL A 89 16.69 16.31 11.67
CA VAL A 89 15.66 15.99 12.68
C VAL A 89 14.26 16.08 12.06
N LEU A 90 13.96 17.16 11.34
CA LEU A 90 12.68 17.33 10.65
C LEU A 90 12.44 16.24 9.60
N TYR A 91 13.48 15.88 8.85
CA TYR A 91 13.40 14.79 7.87
C TYR A 91 13.12 13.44 8.55
N LEU A 92 13.76 13.15 9.68
CA LEU A 92 13.52 11.93 10.46
C LEU A 92 12.06 11.87 10.95
N MET A 93 11.52 12.96 11.49
CA MET A 93 10.12 13.04 11.92
C MET A 93 9.15 12.77 10.77
N ARG A 94 9.42 13.35 9.59
CA ARG A 94 8.61 13.14 8.39
C ARG A 94 8.64 11.68 7.93
N VAL A 95 9.80 11.03 7.94
CA VAL A 95 9.94 9.61 7.58
C VAL A 95 9.20 8.72 8.59
N ALA A 96 9.36 8.98 9.89
CA ALA A 96 8.65 8.24 10.94
C ALA A 96 7.13 8.34 10.77
N LYS A 97 6.59 9.55 10.55
CA LYS A 97 5.17 9.75 10.30
C LYS A 97 4.69 9.00 9.05
N LYS A 98 5.42 9.09 7.94
CA LYS A 98 5.09 8.38 6.70
C LYS A 98 5.05 6.85 6.91
N MET A 99 5.95 6.30 7.71
CA MET A 99 5.95 4.87 8.01
C MET A 99 4.77 4.48 8.88
N GLN A 100 4.45 5.27 9.90
CA GLN A 100 3.27 5.07 10.72
C GLN A 100 1.97 5.11 9.89
N ASP A 101 1.83 6.08 8.99
CA ASP A 101 0.65 6.20 8.12
C ASP A 101 0.51 4.99 7.19
N ARG A 102 1.63 4.47 6.68
CA ARG A 102 1.66 3.25 5.88
C ARG A 102 1.25 2.02 6.68
N GLU A 103 1.80 1.82 7.87
CA GLU A 103 1.42 0.71 8.75
C GLU A 103 -0.05 0.76 9.13
N ALA A 104 -0.58 1.95 9.43
CA ALA A 104 -1.99 2.14 9.72
C ALA A 104 -2.88 1.80 8.51
N SER A 105 -2.46 2.19 7.30
CA SER A 105 -3.17 1.84 6.06
C SER A 105 -3.12 0.34 5.77
N GLU A 106 -1.98 -0.32 5.98
CA GLU A 106 -1.83 -1.76 5.82
C GLU A 106 -2.71 -2.53 6.81
N ARG A 107 -2.73 -2.12 8.09
CA ARG A 107 -3.63 -2.71 9.11
C ARG A 107 -5.10 -2.49 8.77
N ALA A 108 -5.48 -1.26 8.38
CA ALA A 108 -6.86 -0.96 7.99
C ALA A 108 -7.31 -1.83 6.80
N ARG A 109 -6.40 -2.08 5.84
CA ARG A 109 -6.65 -2.97 4.72
C ARG A 109 -6.82 -4.42 5.19
N GLU A 110 -5.94 -4.94 6.03
CA GLU A 110 -6.04 -6.30 6.58
C GLU A 110 -7.35 -6.51 7.36
N GLU A 111 -7.72 -5.55 8.20
CA GLU A 111 -9.00 -5.56 8.92
C GLU A 111 -10.20 -5.51 7.98
N ALA A 112 -10.13 -4.69 6.92
CA ALA A 112 -11.18 -4.62 5.90
C ALA A 112 -11.33 -5.96 5.15
N ILE A 113 -10.24 -6.62 4.79
CA ILE A 113 -10.24 -7.97 4.20
C ILE A 113 -10.94 -8.94 5.15
N ALA A 114 -10.55 -8.96 6.43
CA ALA A 114 -11.11 -9.86 7.42
C ALA A 114 -12.62 -9.64 7.61
N ARG A 115 -13.07 -8.38 7.68
CA ARG A 115 -14.49 -8.02 7.78
C ARG A 115 -15.28 -8.47 6.54
N ALA A 116 -14.78 -8.16 5.34
CA ALA A 116 -15.42 -8.54 4.08
C ALA A 116 -15.53 -10.06 3.94
N ALA A 117 -14.47 -10.80 4.30
CA ALA A 117 -14.47 -12.27 4.27
C ALA A 117 -15.50 -12.87 5.24
N LEU A 118 -15.61 -12.34 6.47
CA LEU A 118 -16.59 -12.81 7.45
C LEU A 118 -18.03 -12.49 7.04
N ALA A 119 -18.29 -11.26 6.60
CA ALA A 119 -19.62 -10.83 6.15
C ALA A 119 -20.06 -11.61 4.90
N GLY A 120 -19.18 -11.70 3.89
CA GLY A 120 -19.44 -12.46 2.68
C GLY A 120 -19.63 -13.94 2.95
N SER A 121 -18.89 -14.52 3.91
CA SER A 121 -19.09 -15.91 4.33
C SER A 121 -20.46 -16.14 4.92
N ARG A 122 -20.98 -15.20 5.72
CA ARG A 122 -22.31 -15.29 6.32
C ARG A 122 -23.39 -15.24 5.25
N ILE A 123 -23.31 -14.28 4.33
CA ILE A 123 -24.24 -14.10 3.22
C ILE A 123 -24.28 -15.37 2.34
N LEU A 124 -23.12 -15.87 1.94
CA LEU A 124 -23.03 -17.06 1.09
C LEU A 124 -23.52 -18.33 1.78
N ARG A 125 -23.26 -18.50 3.08
CA ARG A 125 -23.80 -19.66 3.84
C ARG A 125 -25.30 -19.58 4.05
N GLN A 126 -25.85 -18.38 4.27
CA GLN A 126 -27.30 -18.18 4.35
C GLN A 126 -27.96 -18.55 3.02
N PHE A 127 -27.42 -18.04 1.90
CA PHE A 127 -27.88 -18.42 0.57
C PHE A 127 -27.76 -19.94 0.35
N ALA A 128 -26.64 -20.56 0.76
CA ALA A 128 -26.47 -22.00 0.63
C ALA A 128 -27.57 -22.81 1.34
N SER A 129 -28.02 -22.34 2.51
CA SER A 129 -29.11 -22.97 3.28
C SER A 129 -30.50 -22.77 2.66
N GLN A 130 -30.66 -21.78 1.78
CA GLN A 130 -31.92 -21.42 1.13
C GLN A 130 -32.02 -21.91 -0.32
N LEU A 131 -30.95 -22.53 -0.85
CA LEU A 131 -30.86 -23.08 -2.22
C LEU A 131 -32.02 -23.99 -2.67
N PRO A 132 -32.74 -24.72 -1.79
CA PRO A 132 -33.93 -25.47 -2.24
C PRO A 132 -35.21 -24.64 -2.38
N ARG A 133 -35.25 -23.37 -1.92
CA ARG A 133 -36.51 -22.65 -1.66
C ARG A 133 -36.64 -21.23 -2.25
N GLU A 134 -35.57 -20.53 -2.62
CA GLU A 134 -35.70 -19.11 -3.04
C GLU A 134 -35.08 -18.75 -4.40
N ARG A 135 -35.79 -17.84 -5.10
CA ARG A 135 -35.45 -17.20 -6.39
C ARG A 135 -34.51 -16.00 -6.21
N CYS A 136 -33.49 -16.08 -5.35
CA CYS A 136 -32.54 -14.97 -5.22
C CYS A 136 -31.61 -14.95 -6.46
N SER A 137 -31.50 -13.79 -7.12
CA SER A 137 -30.65 -13.63 -8.30
C SER A 137 -29.19 -13.72 -7.90
N LYS A 138 -28.45 -14.70 -8.45
CA LYS A 138 -27.00 -14.85 -8.22
C LYS A 138 -26.22 -13.56 -8.50
N GLN A 139 -26.75 -12.73 -9.41
CA GLN A 139 -26.15 -11.46 -9.80
C GLN A 139 -26.31 -10.38 -8.73
N GLU A 140 -27.46 -10.34 -8.06
CA GLU A 140 -27.69 -9.45 -6.91
C GLU A 140 -26.82 -9.86 -5.72
N LEU A 141 -26.73 -11.16 -5.43
CA LEU A 141 -25.86 -11.70 -4.38
C LEU A 141 -24.39 -11.36 -4.62
N PHE A 142 -23.93 -11.43 -5.88
CA PHE A 142 -22.56 -11.09 -6.22
C PHE A 142 -22.31 -9.59 -6.15
N ALA A 143 -23.27 -8.75 -6.53
CA ALA A 143 -23.19 -7.31 -6.33
C ALA A 143 -23.13 -6.93 -4.83
N GLU A 144 -23.88 -7.63 -3.98
CA GLU A 144 -23.83 -7.48 -2.53
C GLU A 144 -22.46 -7.88 -1.95
N LEU A 145 -21.83 -8.93 -2.49
CA LEU A 145 -20.46 -9.28 -2.08
C LEU A 145 -19.44 -8.21 -2.48
N LEU A 146 -19.58 -7.63 -3.67
CA LEU A 146 -18.68 -6.57 -4.14
C LEU A 146 -18.80 -5.30 -3.28
N SER A 147 -20.00 -4.98 -2.79
CA SER A 147 -20.21 -3.78 -1.95
C SER A 147 -19.60 -3.90 -0.54
N LEU A 148 -19.18 -5.10 -0.12
CA LEU A 148 -18.44 -5.31 1.14
C LEU A 148 -16.99 -4.82 1.08
N PHE A 149 -16.45 -4.60 -0.12
CA PHE A 149 -15.09 -4.12 -0.33
C PHE A 149 -15.09 -2.61 -0.46
N ASP A 150 -14.34 -1.94 0.43
CA ASP A 150 -14.21 -0.49 0.42
C ASP A 150 -13.48 -0.02 -0.85
N PRO A 151 -14.10 0.84 -1.69
CA PRO A 151 -13.49 1.33 -2.93
C PRO A 151 -12.24 2.19 -2.70
N GLU A 152 -12.04 2.75 -1.50
CA GLU A 152 -10.81 3.47 -1.15
C GLU A 152 -9.63 2.53 -0.88
N LEU A 153 -9.91 1.28 -0.50
CA LEU A 153 -8.91 0.27 -0.13
C LEU A 153 -8.68 -0.81 -1.19
N PHE A 154 -9.65 -1.02 -2.08
CA PHE A 154 -9.62 -2.07 -3.10
C PHE A 154 -9.94 -1.52 -4.49
N THR A 155 -9.12 -1.93 -5.47
CA THR A 155 -9.47 -1.81 -6.89
C THR A 155 -10.63 -2.75 -7.22
N ASN A 156 -11.45 -2.39 -8.20
CA ASN A 156 -12.55 -3.25 -8.69
C ASN A 156 -12.10 -4.68 -9.05
N GLU A 157 -10.92 -4.84 -9.66
CA GLU A 157 -10.36 -6.16 -10.02
C GLU A 157 -10.01 -7.00 -8.79
N ALA A 158 -9.39 -6.39 -7.78
CA ALA A 158 -9.07 -7.04 -6.52
C ALA A 158 -10.33 -7.45 -5.74
N ALA A 159 -11.35 -6.59 -5.72
CA ALA A 159 -12.65 -6.88 -5.10
C ALA A 159 -13.36 -8.05 -5.81
N ASP A 160 -13.42 -8.03 -7.15
CA ASP A 160 -14.02 -9.12 -7.94
C ASP A 160 -13.29 -10.45 -7.74
N THR A 161 -11.95 -10.45 -7.77
CA THR A 161 -11.14 -11.64 -7.54
C THR A 161 -11.40 -12.22 -6.14
N ALA A 162 -11.39 -11.37 -5.11
CA ALA A 162 -11.64 -11.80 -3.74
C ALA A 162 -13.07 -12.35 -3.55
N ALA A 163 -14.08 -11.67 -4.11
CA ALA A 163 -15.48 -12.13 -4.07
C ALA A 163 -15.64 -13.50 -4.75
N ARG A 164 -14.99 -13.72 -5.90
CA ARG A 164 -15.00 -15.02 -6.61
C ARG A 164 -14.31 -16.13 -5.84
N MET A 165 -13.18 -15.85 -5.19
CA MET A 165 -12.50 -16.84 -4.35
C MET A 165 -13.40 -17.26 -3.18
N LEU A 166 -14.04 -16.30 -2.53
CA LEU A 166 -14.98 -16.56 -1.43
C LEU A 166 -16.19 -17.37 -1.90
N TRP A 167 -16.74 -17.01 -3.07
CA TRP A 167 -17.83 -17.73 -3.71
C TRP A 167 -17.47 -19.18 -4.00
N ALA A 168 -16.34 -19.42 -4.67
CA ALA A 168 -15.90 -20.76 -5.03
C ALA A 168 -15.62 -21.64 -3.79
N HIS A 169 -15.11 -21.05 -2.71
CA HIS A 169 -14.85 -21.75 -1.47
C HIS A 169 -16.13 -22.22 -0.76
N ILE A 170 -17.18 -21.39 -0.76
CA ILE A 170 -18.41 -21.66 0.01
C ILE A 170 -19.48 -22.34 -0.83
N LEU A 171 -19.51 -22.07 -2.13
CA LEU A 171 -20.45 -22.62 -3.10
C LEU A 171 -19.71 -23.33 -4.25
N PRO A 172 -18.95 -24.41 -3.98
CA PRO A 172 -18.11 -25.05 -4.99
C PRO A 172 -18.89 -25.62 -6.20
N GLY A 173 -20.18 -25.92 -6.02
CA GLY A 173 -21.09 -26.38 -7.09
C GLY A 173 -21.88 -25.28 -7.81
N VAL A 174 -21.76 -24.02 -7.39
CA VAL A 174 -22.52 -22.91 -7.97
C VAL A 174 -21.57 -21.96 -8.70
N ARG A 175 -21.71 -21.87 -10.02
CA ARG A 175 -20.92 -20.92 -10.80
C ARG A 175 -21.24 -19.47 -10.43
N ALA A 176 -20.21 -18.68 -10.12
CA ALA A 176 -20.32 -17.25 -9.91
C ALA A 176 -20.75 -16.52 -11.19
N PRO A 177 -21.45 -15.37 -11.10
CA PRO A 177 -21.83 -14.58 -12.27
C PRO A 177 -20.61 -14.14 -13.09
N SER A 178 -20.76 -14.05 -14.41
CA SER A 178 -19.70 -13.55 -15.28
C SER A 178 -19.30 -12.14 -14.88
N PRO A 179 -18.00 -11.78 -14.92
CA PRO A 179 -17.57 -10.42 -14.66
C PRO A 179 -18.25 -9.48 -15.67
N SER A 180 -18.76 -8.35 -15.18
CA SER A 180 -19.32 -7.28 -16.03
C SER A 180 -18.26 -6.66 -16.96
N SER A 181 -16.98 -6.97 -16.71
CA SER A 181 -15.82 -6.51 -17.43
C SER A 181 -15.03 -7.70 -17.95
N THR A 182 -15.38 -8.17 -19.14
CA THR A 182 -14.45 -8.68 -20.16
C THR A 182 -15.28 -8.96 -21.41
N ASN A 183 -15.42 -7.94 -22.25
CA ASN A 183 -15.50 -8.20 -23.68
C ASN A 183 -14.05 -8.48 -24.08
N PRO A 184 -13.63 -9.72 -24.37
CA PRO A 184 -12.34 -9.91 -25.00
C PRO A 184 -12.43 -9.19 -26.34
N GLN A 185 -11.77 -8.04 -26.48
CA GLN A 185 -11.46 -7.53 -27.81
C GLN A 185 -10.75 -8.68 -28.52
N ARG A 186 -11.45 -9.28 -29.49
CA ARG A 186 -10.83 -10.22 -30.42
C ARG A 186 -9.56 -9.54 -30.92
N PRO A 187 -8.37 -10.18 -30.82
CA PRO A 187 -7.24 -9.69 -31.58
C PRO A 187 -7.70 -9.64 -33.04
N SER A 188 -7.68 -8.44 -33.63
CA SER A 188 -7.92 -8.26 -35.05
C SER A 188 -6.89 -9.09 -35.78
N SER A 189 -7.31 -10.19 -36.39
CA SER A 189 -6.46 -10.98 -37.27
C SER A 189 -5.89 -10.04 -38.34
N PRO A 190 -4.57 -10.08 -38.63
CA PRO A 190 -4.03 -9.34 -39.76
C PRO A 190 -4.71 -9.87 -41.02
N GLN A 191 -5.43 -8.99 -41.73
CA GLN A 191 -5.84 -9.27 -43.09
C GLN A 191 -4.56 -9.41 -43.91
N SER A 192 -4.29 -10.63 -44.38
CA SER A 192 -3.33 -10.85 -45.45
C SER A 192 -3.75 -10.04 -46.68
N PRO A 193 -2.81 -9.37 -47.36
CA PRO A 193 -3.11 -8.65 -48.59
C PRO A 193 -3.52 -9.67 -49.67
N VAL A 194 -4.64 -9.39 -50.33
CA VAL A 194 -5.02 -10.07 -51.56
C VAL A 194 -4.23 -9.38 -52.68
N ASP A 195 -3.25 -10.11 -53.23
CA ASP A 195 -2.62 -9.79 -54.52
C ASP A 195 -3.68 -9.81 -55.63
N ALA A 196 -3.70 -8.78 -56.48
CA ALA A 196 -4.02 -8.90 -57.91
C ALA A 196 -3.85 -7.54 -58.58
N ASP A 197 -2.69 -7.37 -59.23
CA ASP A 197 -2.51 -6.77 -60.56
C ASP A 197 -0.99 -6.66 -60.75
N GLY A 198 -0.31 -7.60 -61.40
CA GLY A 198 -0.65 -8.14 -62.71
C GLY A 198 0.03 -7.35 -63.82
N ILE A 199 1.34 -7.06 -63.73
CA ILE A 199 2.16 -6.71 -64.91
C ILE A 199 3.58 -7.29 -64.75
N PRO A 200 4.04 -8.18 -65.63
CA PRO A 200 5.44 -8.56 -65.72
C PRO A 200 6.18 -7.67 -66.73
N SER A 201 7.44 -7.35 -66.43
CA SER A 201 8.55 -6.92 -67.33
C SER A 201 9.44 -5.96 -66.55
N ALA A 202 10.74 -5.84 -66.74
CA ALA A 202 11.82 -6.56 -67.41
C ALA A 202 13.06 -5.69 -67.11
N ASP A 203 14.22 -6.31 -66.96
CA ASP A 203 15.58 -5.78 -67.20
C ASP A 203 15.89 -4.30 -66.86
N LEU A 204 16.71 -4.10 -65.81
CA LEU A 204 18.09 -3.56 -65.85
C LEU A 204 18.59 -3.20 -64.44
#